data_AF-A0A928YUD2-F1
#
_entry.id   AF-A0A928YUD2-F1
#
_cell.length_a   1.000
_cell.length_b   1.000
_cell.length_c   1.000
_cell.angle_alpha   90.00
_cell.angle_beta   90.00
_cell.angle_gamma   90.00
#
_symmetry.space_group_name_H-M   'P 1'
#
loop_
_entity.id
_entity.type
_entity.pdbx_description
1 polymer ?
#
loop_
_entity_poly.entity_id
_entity_poly.type
_entity_poly.pdbx_seq_one_letter_code
_entity_poly.pdbx_strand_id
1 'polypeptide(L)'
;MGNYILLTPDGQHQLKLTYIAEPPHGDSYGSLVIDGVKLPGFAWGALFASSTDSRYVVFDWMEKRFVRQTLVVDITQRCYFVLPEPMHNFVVAWPVIEGRGNQEGFSYLFNGEENWTSYDPAESSES
;
A
#
# COMPACT_ATOMS: atom_id res chain seq x y z
N MET A 1 -3.45 0.27 19.63
CA MET A 1 -2.84 0.70 18.35
C MET A 1 -1.90 1.88 18.57
N GLY A 2 -1.03 2.18 17.61
CA GLY A 2 0.00 3.20 17.78
C GLY A 2 0.64 3.62 16.46
N ASN A 3 1.65 4.48 16.56
CA ASN A 3 2.46 4.89 15.42
C ASN A 3 3.56 3.87 15.20
N TYR A 4 3.83 3.54 13.95
CA TYR A 4 4.85 2.57 13.58
C TYR A 4 5.79 3.13 12.52
N ILE A 5 7.01 2.62 12.54
CA ILE A 5 7.98 2.79 11.47
C ILE A 5 8.21 1.39 10.92
N LEU A 6 7.88 1.20 9.65
CA LEU A 6 8.21 -0.01 8.90
C LEU A 6 9.39 0.33 7.98
N LEU A 7 10.30 -0.64 7.84
CA LEU A 7 11.44 -0.54 6.94
C LEU A 7 11.26 -1.55 5.81
N THR A 8 11.69 -1.20 4.60
CA THR A 8 11.84 -2.18 3.52
C THR A 8 12.91 -3.21 3.85
N PRO A 9 12.93 -4.39 3.19
CA PRO A 9 13.90 -5.45 3.47
C PRO A 9 15.36 -5.01 3.43
N ASP A 10 15.72 -4.07 2.56
CA ASP A 10 17.06 -3.50 2.44
C ASP A 10 17.38 -2.39 3.46
N GLY A 11 16.38 -1.97 4.25
CA GLY A 11 16.47 -0.91 5.24
C GLY A 11 16.60 0.50 4.67
N GLN A 12 16.47 0.70 3.36
CA GLN A 12 16.70 2.00 2.72
C GLN A 12 15.47 2.90 2.74
N HIS A 13 14.27 2.32 2.76
CA HIS A 13 13.02 3.08 2.74
C HIS A 13 12.27 2.98 4.06
N GLN A 14 11.68 4.10 4.45
CA GLN A 14 10.96 4.24 5.70
C GLN A 14 9.49 4.57 5.46
N LEU A 15 8.61 3.72 6.01
CA LEU A 15 7.17 3.91 6.01
C LEU A 15 6.72 4.29 7.42
N LYS A 16 6.37 5.56 7.61
CA LYS A 16 5.84 6.07 8.88
C LYS A 16 4.31 6.00 8.86
N LEU A 17 3.78 5.01 9.57
CA LEU A 17 2.35 4.84 9.81
C LEU A 17 1.94 5.62 11.06
N THR A 18 1.07 6.61 10.90
CA THR A 18 0.53 7.40 12.01
C THR A 18 -0.93 7.02 12.25
N TYR A 19 -1.23 6.51 13.43
CA TYR A 19 -2.57 6.11 13.84
C TYR A 19 -3.53 7.30 13.79
N ILE A 20 -4.76 7.05 13.31
CA ILE A 20 -5.83 8.06 13.30
C ILE A 20 -7.00 7.61 14.19
N ALA A 21 -7.62 6.48 13.87
CA ALA A 21 -8.79 5.98 14.58
C ALA A 21 -9.05 4.50 14.27
N GLU A 22 -10.05 3.97 14.97
CA GLU A 22 -10.69 2.68 14.72
C GLU A 22 -12.18 2.92 14.38
N PRO A 23 -12.74 2.29 13.34
CA PRO A 23 -14.17 2.22 13.18
C PRO A 23 -14.80 1.31 14.23
N PRO A 24 -16.12 1.44 14.48
CA PRO A 24 -16.86 0.43 15.22
C PRO A 24 -16.65 -0.96 14.60
N HIS A 25 -16.13 -1.90 15.39
CA HIS A 25 -15.90 -3.29 15.00
C HIS A 25 -14.91 -3.52 13.83
N GLY A 26 -13.97 -2.59 13.58
CA GLY A 26 -12.94 -2.76 12.55
C GLY A 26 -11.53 -2.47 13.05
N ASP A 27 -10.53 -2.70 12.18
CA ASP A 27 -9.13 -2.41 12.49
C ASP A 27 -8.80 -0.91 12.42
N SER A 28 -7.65 -0.51 12.97
CA SER A 28 -7.14 0.86 12.82
C SER A 28 -6.99 1.20 11.36
N TYR A 29 -7.13 2.49 11.10
CA TYR A 29 -6.48 3.10 9.95
C TYR A 29 -5.60 4.27 10.36
N GLY A 30 -4.66 4.59 9.49
CA GLY A 30 -3.68 5.64 9.70
C GLY A 30 -3.30 6.37 8.42
N SER A 31 -2.61 7.50 8.57
CA SER A 31 -1.93 8.15 7.46
C SER A 31 -0.56 7.53 7.25
N LEU A 32 -0.14 7.42 5.99
CA LEU A 32 1.17 6.88 5.63
C LEU A 32 2.06 7.97 5.03
N VAL A 33 3.30 8.02 5.49
CA VAL A 33 4.37 8.82 4.90
C VAL A 33 5.50 7.87 4.49
N ILE A 34 5.93 7.92 3.24
CA ILE A 34 7.00 7.09 2.68
C ILE A 34 8.15 8.02 2.28
N ASP A 35 9.32 7.84 2.89
CA ASP A 35 10.53 8.67 2.66
C ASP A 35 10.26 10.17 2.73
N GLY A 36 9.44 10.58 3.70
CA GLY A 36 9.06 11.98 3.93
C GLY A 36 7.91 12.49 3.05
N VAL A 37 7.44 11.72 2.08
CA VAL A 37 6.33 12.08 1.20
C VAL A 37 5.02 11.46 1.70
N LYS A 38 3.97 12.27 1.85
CA LYS A 38 2.66 11.78 2.28
C LYS A 38 1.96 11.07 1.14
N LEU A 39 1.56 9.83 1.37
CA LEU A 39 0.72 9.08 0.45
C LEU A 39 -0.76 9.49 0.62
N PRO A 40 -1.54 9.63 -0.47
CA PRO A 40 -2.98 9.89 -0.37
C PRO A 40 -3.75 8.73 0.28
N GLY A 41 -4.95 9.03 0.76
CA GLY A 41 -5.84 8.06 1.41
C GLY A 41 -5.37 7.62 2.80
N PHE A 42 -5.75 6.41 3.19
CA PHE A 42 -5.51 5.84 4.52
C PHE A 42 -5.07 4.38 4.42
N ALA A 43 -3.99 4.02 5.11
CA ALA A 43 -3.61 2.62 5.29
C ALA A 43 -4.51 1.98 6.36
N TRP A 44 -5.02 0.79 6.09
CA TRP A 44 -5.94 0.05 6.95
C TRP A 44 -5.29 -1.22 7.50
N GLY A 45 -5.52 -1.51 8.78
CA GLY A 45 -5.11 -2.75 9.40
C GLY A 45 -3.59 -2.88 9.54
N ALA A 46 -3.13 -4.13 9.60
CA ALA A 46 -1.76 -4.49 9.95
C ALA A 46 -0.99 -5.21 8.84
N LEU A 47 -1.63 -5.57 7.71
CA LEU A 47 -0.95 -6.32 6.67
C LEU A 47 -0.23 -5.39 5.70
N PHE A 48 1.10 -5.39 5.82
CA PHE A 48 2.03 -4.79 4.85
C PHE A 48 2.95 -5.90 4.34
N ALA A 49 3.18 -5.90 3.04
CA ALA A 49 4.21 -6.74 2.41
C ALA A 49 5.08 -5.87 1.51
N SER A 50 6.33 -6.26 1.33
CA SER A 50 7.25 -5.62 0.40
C SER A 50 7.80 -6.65 -0.57
N SER A 51 8.11 -6.22 -1.79
CA SER A 51 8.88 -7.03 -2.72
C SER A 51 10.28 -7.30 -2.18
N THR A 52 10.90 -8.39 -2.62
CA THR A 52 12.24 -8.79 -2.16
C THR A 52 13.33 -7.80 -2.54
N ASP A 53 13.12 -7.02 -3.61
CA ASP A 53 14.00 -5.95 -4.07
C ASP A 53 13.72 -4.60 -3.40
N SER A 54 12.83 -4.56 -2.39
CA SER A 54 12.48 -3.36 -1.61
C SER A 54 11.82 -2.21 -2.39
N ARG A 55 11.54 -2.39 -3.69
CA ARG A 55 10.96 -1.35 -4.54
C ARG A 55 9.46 -1.17 -4.31
N TYR A 56 8.74 -2.26 -4.08
CA TYR A 56 7.30 -2.27 -4.01
C TYR A 56 6.80 -2.54 -2.59
N VAL A 57 5.72 -1.86 -2.19
CA VAL A 57 4.99 -2.14 -0.96
C VAL A 57 3.51 -2.30 -1.26
N VAL A 58 2.89 -3.32 -0.65
CA VAL A 58 1.50 -3.69 -0.83
C VAL A 58 0.81 -3.72 0.53
N PHE A 59 -0.37 -3.09 0.63
CA PHE A 59 -1.14 -3.04 1.86
C PHE A 59 -2.61 -2.70 1.58
N ASP A 60 -3.45 -2.96 2.58
CA ASP A 60 -4.84 -2.55 2.57
C ASP A 60 -4.96 -1.03 2.69
N TRP A 61 -5.75 -0.44 1.80
CA TRP A 61 -5.84 1.00 1.65
C TRP A 61 -7.28 1.45 1.44
N MET A 62 -7.54 2.72 1.71
CA MET A 62 -8.81 3.37 1.47
C MET A 62 -8.59 4.78 0.92
N GLU A 63 -9.12 5.07 -0.27
CA GLU A 63 -9.17 6.46 -0.78
C GLU A 63 -10.05 7.33 0.11
N LYS A 64 -11.23 6.78 0.42
CA LYS A 64 -12.25 7.35 1.30
C LYS A 64 -12.52 6.33 2.40
N ARG A 65 -12.75 6.82 3.62
CA ARG A 65 -12.93 5.95 4.81
C ARG A 65 -13.99 4.87 4.55
N PHE A 66 -13.66 3.66 4.99
CA PHE A 66 -14.51 2.45 5.00
C PHE A 66 -14.78 1.80 3.64
N VAL A 67 -14.07 2.21 2.57
CA VAL A 67 -14.03 1.47 1.30
C VAL A 67 -12.63 0.89 1.13
N ARG A 68 -12.48 -0.41 1.43
CA ARG A 68 -11.17 -1.10 1.39
C ARG A 68 -10.81 -1.52 -0.03
N GLN A 69 -9.56 -1.27 -0.38
CA GLN A 69 -8.89 -1.63 -1.63
C GLN A 69 -7.49 -2.14 -1.28
N THR A 70 -6.77 -2.64 -2.28
CA THR A 70 -5.36 -3.02 -2.11
C THR A 70 -4.51 -2.10 -2.95
N LEU A 71 -3.58 -1.42 -2.30
CA LEU A 71 -2.68 -0.49 -2.94
C LEU A 71 -1.32 -1.15 -3.12
N VAL A 72 -0.72 -0.93 -4.29
CA VAL A 72 0.67 -1.24 -4.60
C VAL A 72 1.39 0.07 -4.83
N VAL A 73 2.48 0.30 -4.11
CA VAL A 73 3.29 1.52 -4.24
C VAL A 73 4.63 1.14 -4.83
N ASP A 74 5.04 1.81 -5.90
CA ASP A 74 6.43 1.83 -6.37
C ASP A 74 7.13 2.99 -5.66
N ILE A 75 7.94 2.67 -4.66
CA ILE A 75 8.60 3.67 -3.81
C ILE A 75 9.59 4.49 -4.62
N THR A 76 10.33 3.83 -5.51
CA THR A 76 11.38 4.45 -6.33
C THR A 76 10.81 5.48 -7.29
N GLN A 77 9.67 5.17 -7.91
CA GLN A 77 9.01 6.08 -8.85
C GLN A 77 8.00 7.04 -8.20
N ARG A 78 7.72 6.88 -6.90
CA ARG A 78 6.71 7.67 -6.18
C ARG A 78 5.34 7.66 -6.87
N CYS A 79 4.94 6.47 -7.30
CA CYS A 79 3.63 6.25 -7.87
C CYS A 79 2.96 5.04 -7.21
N TYR A 80 1.64 4.96 -7.34
CA TYR A 80 0.85 3.85 -6.82
C TYR A 80 -0.13 3.33 -7.85
N PHE A 81 -0.52 2.07 -7.69
CA PHE A 81 -1.54 1.39 -8.45
C PHE A 81 -2.53 0.75 -7.48
N VAL A 82 -3.82 0.91 -7.76
CA VAL A 82 -4.90 0.26 -6.99
C VAL A 82 -5.26 -1.02 -7.72
N LEU A 83 -5.20 -2.17 -7.03
CA LEU A 83 -5.61 -3.42 -7.64
C LEU A 83 -7.09 -3.37 -8.08
N PRO A 84 -7.45 -3.99 -9.22
CA PRO A 84 -8.84 -4.02 -9.68
C PRO A 84 -9.79 -4.71 -8.70
N GLU A 85 -9.30 -5.72 -7.97
CA GLU A 85 -10.04 -6.38 -6.90
C GLU A 85 -9.24 -6.34 -5.59
N PRO A 86 -9.90 -6.09 -4.44
CA PRO A 86 -9.24 -6.05 -3.15
C PRO A 86 -8.73 -7.44 -2.72
N MET A 87 -7.46 -7.51 -2.36
CA MET A 87 -6.82 -8.62 -1.65
C MET A 87 -6.46 -8.19 -0.22
N HIS A 88 -7.06 -8.83 0.78
CA HIS A 88 -6.88 -8.50 2.21
C HIS A 88 -5.95 -9.47 2.93
N ASN A 89 -5.59 -10.58 2.29
CA ASN A 89 -4.59 -11.52 2.75
C ASN A 89 -3.82 -12.02 1.53
N PHE A 90 -2.52 -11.74 1.48
CA PHE A 90 -1.73 -11.96 0.27
C PHE A 90 -0.25 -12.17 0.59
N VAL A 91 0.49 -12.66 -0.40
CA VAL A 91 1.95 -12.59 -0.46
C VAL A 91 2.39 -11.85 -1.71
N VAL A 92 3.58 -11.25 -1.64
CA VAL A 92 4.21 -10.55 -2.76
C VAL A 92 5.40 -11.36 -3.22
N ALA A 93 5.31 -11.93 -4.43
CA ALA A 93 6.40 -12.56 -5.15
C ALA A 93 6.53 -11.83 -6.48
N TRP A 94 7.08 -10.62 -6.42
CA TRP A 94 7.09 -9.69 -7.55
C TRP A 94 7.59 -10.37 -8.85
N PRO A 95 6.89 -10.22 -9.99
CA PRO A 95 5.79 -9.29 -10.27
C PRO A 95 4.38 -9.83 -9.99
N VAL A 96 4.22 -10.81 -9.09
CA VAL A 96 2.91 -11.41 -8.76
C VAL A 96 2.52 -11.10 -7.32
N ILE A 97 1.24 -10.78 -7.12
CA ILE A 97 0.58 -10.75 -5.81
C ILE A 97 -0.41 -11.90 -5.77
N GLU A 98 -0.28 -12.80 -4.80
CA GLU A 98 -1.14 -13.96 -4.65
C GLU A 98 -1.98 -13.84 -3.38
N GLY A 99 -3.29 -14.05 -3.51
CA GLY A 99 -4.20 -14.15 -2.38
C GLY A 99 -3.92 -15.39 -1.51
N ARG A 100 -4.23 -15.28 -0.22
CA ARG A 100 -4.07 -16.35 0.78
C ARG A 100 -5.37 -16.57 1.57
N GLY A 101 -5.51 -17.75 2.16
CA GLY A 101 -6.72 -18.15 2.88
C GLY A 101 -7.94 -18.16 1.96
N ASN A 102 -8.97 -17.37 2.29
CA ASN A 102 -10.21 -17.32 1.50
C ASN A 102 -10.05 -16.72 0.08
N GLN A 103 -8.86 -16.18 -0.23
CA GLN A 103 -8.54 -15.64 -1.56
C GLN A 103 -7.49 -16.49 -2.29
N GLU A 104 -7.26 -17.73 -1.84
CA GLU A 104 -6.42 -18.68 -2.59
C GLU A 104 -6.96 -18.93 -4.00
N GLY A 105 -6.05 -18.94 -4.98
CA GLY A 105 -6.39 -19.04 -6.41
C GLY A 105 -6.62 -17.71 -7.10
N PHE A 106 -6.73 -16.59 -6.36
CA PHE A 106 -6.73 -15.25 -6.93
C PHE A 106 -5.30 -14.68 -6.96
N SER A 107 -4.89 -14.14 -8.10
CA SER A 107 -3.58 -13.52 -8.27
C SER A 107 -3.64 -12.35 -9.23
N TYR A 108 -2.77 -11.37 -9.02
CA TYR A 108 -2.55 -10.29 -9.96
C TYR A 108 -1.10 -10.32 -10.45
N LEU A 109 -0.91 -10.41 -11.77
CA LEU A 109 0.40 -10.34 -12.42
C LEU A 109 0.57 -8.94 -13.00
N PHE A 110 1.65 -8.26 -12.59
CA PHE A 110 2.05 -7.01 -13.20
C PHE A 110 2.74 -7.28 -14.54
N ASN A 111 2.19 -6.74 -15.63
CA ASN A 111 2.68 -6.95 -16.99
C ASN A 111 3.20 -5.65 -17.64
N GLY A 112 3.10 -4.51 -16.95
CA GLY A 112 3.54 -3.20 -17.42
C GLY A 112 2.46 -2.35 -18.08
N GLU A 113 1.22 -2.84 -18.16
CA GLU A 113 0.07 -2.10 -18.70
C GLU A 113 -0.68 -1.32 -17.62
N GLU A 114 -0.21 -1.35 -16.37
CA GLU A 114 -0.88 -0.70 -15.25
C GLU A 114 -0.79 0.82 -15.36
N ASN A 115 -1.91 1.49 -15.06
CA ASN A 115 -1.97 2.95 -15.00
C ASN A 115 -1.58 3.43 -13.60
N TRP A 116 -0.29 3.74 -13.43
CA TRP A 116 0.26 4.25 -12.17
C TRP A 116 -0.09 5.71 -11.95
N THR A 117 -0.46 6.06 -10.72
CA THR A 117 -0.78 7.44 -10.30
C THR A 117 0.36 7.99 -9.46
N SER A 118 0.92 9.14 -9.87
CA SER A 118 1.94 9.84 -9.09
C SER A 118 1.36 10.38 -7.78
N TYR A 119 2.15 10.32 -6.71
CA TYR A 119 1.87 10.99 -5.45
C TYR A 119 2.98 11.98 -5.07
N ASP A 120 3.89 12.31 -5.99
CA ASP A 120 4.91 13.31 -5.75
C ASP A 120 4.26 14.72 -5.67
N PRO A 121 4.48 15.47 -4.58
CA PRO A 121 3.97 16.82 -4.43
C PRO A 121 4.32 17.76 -5.60
N ALA A 122 5.48 17.55 -6.24
CA ALA A 122 5.94 18.38 -7.35
C ALA A 122 5.10 18.24 -8.63
N GLU A 123 4.50 17.07 -8.85
CA GLU A 123 3.66 16.81 -10.04
C GLU A 123 2.19 17.21 -9.82
N SER A 124 1.75 17.29 -8.56
CA SER A 124 0.37 17.67 -8.20
C SER A 124 0.06 19.18 -8.29
N SER A 125 1.04 20.02 -8.64
CA SER A 125 0.89 21.49 -8.79
C SER A 125 0.55 21.97 -10.21
N GLU A 126 0.37 21.07 -11.18
CA GLU A 126 -0.01 21.42 -12.57
C GLU A 126 -1.47 21.06 -12.90
N SER A 127 -2.42 21.37 -12.00
CA SER A 127 -3.86 21.22 -12.25
C SER A 127 -4.64 22.51 -12.06
#